data_AF-A0A7W7V8Z5-F1
#
_entry.id   AF-A0A7W7V8Z5-F1
#
_cell.length_a   1.000
_cell.length_b   1.000
_cell.length_c   1.000
_cell.angle_alpha   90.00
_cell.angle_beta   90.00
_cell.angle_gamma   90.00
#
_symmetry.space_group_name_H-M   'P 1'
#
loop_
_entity.id
_entity.type
_entity.pdbx_description
1 polymer ?
#
loop_
_entity_poly.entity_id
_entity_poly.type
_entity_poly.pdbx_seq_one_letter_code
_entity_poly.pdbx_strand_id
1 'polypeptide(L)' 'MTRRDPKAEVRQLLHELCVDLGFCLPPQEQQHLQEAPPTDADGFTDAVFEAEGMDPGLHEHLRRQVRERVDRHMRGWGGS' A
#
# COMPACT_ATOMS: atom_id res chain seq x y z
N MET A 1 19.05 -16.32 2.46
CA MET A 1 17.68 -15.79 2.32
C MET A 1 17.80 -14.49 1.54
N THR A 2 17.32 -14.47 0.31
CA THR A 2 17.42 -13.32 -0.59
C THR A 2 16.66 -12.15 0.04
N ARG A 3 17.32 -11.01 0.29
CA ARG A 3 16.63 -9.77 0.68
C ARG A 3 15.56 -9.52 -0.38
N ARG A 4 14.28 -9.51 0.01
CA ARG A 4 13.20 -9.11 -0.88
C ARG A 4 13.44 -7.67 -1.30
N ASP A 5 13.34 -7.42 -2.60
CA ASP A 5 13.44 -6.07 -3.16
C ASP A 5 12.20 -5.27 -2.70
N PRO A 6 12.36 -4.20 -1.91
CA PRO A 6 11.24 -3.48 -1.33
C PRO A 6 10.32 -2.89 -2.40
N LYS A 7 10.88 -2.51 -3.56
CA LYS A 7 10.12 -2.00 -4.70
C LYS A 7 9.21 -3.08 -5.31
N ALA A 8 9.71 -4.31 -5.44
CA ALA A 8 8.93 -5.45 -5.92
C ALA A 8 7.78 -5.80 -4.98
N GLU A 9 7.99 -5.71 -3.66
CA GLU A 9 6.95 -5.96 -2.67
C GLU A 9 5.89 -4.85 -2.65
N VAL A 10 6.30 -3.57 -2.73
CA VAL A 10 5.36 -2.46 -2.87
C VAL A 10 4.52 -2.63 -4.14
N ARG A 11 5.14 -3.02 -5.26
CA ARG A 11 4.43 -3.28 -6.51
C ARG A 11 3.42 -4.43 -6.37
N GLN A 12 3.78 -5.50 -5.64
CA GLN A 12 2.85 -6.60 -5.36
C GLN A 12 1.67 -6.13 -4.50
N LEU A 13 1.93 -5.38 -3.43
CA LEU A 13 0.91 -4.80 -2.57
C LEU A 13 -0.06 -3.91 -3.35
N LEU A 14 0.45 -2.99 -4.18
CA LEU A 14 -0.40 -2.12 -5.01
C LEU A 14 -1.26 -2.91 -5.99
N HIS A 15 -0.70 -3.97 -6.60
CA HIS A 15 -1.47 -4.87 -7.46
C HIS A 15 -2.59 -5.59 -6.69
N GLU A 16 -2.30 -6.12 -5.50
CA GLU A 16 -3.29 -6.75 -4.62
C GLU A 16 -4.41 -5.78 -4.23
N LEU A 17 -4.07 -4.55 -3.86
CA LEU A 17 -5.04 -3.52 -3.53
C LEU A 17 -5.94 -3.15 -4.72
N CYS A 18 -5.39 -3.10 -5.94
CA CYS A 18 -6.17 -2.86 -7.16
C CYS A 18 -7.14 -4.02 -7.48
N VAL A 19 -6.68 -5.27 -7.44
CA VAL A 19 -7.54 -6.41 -7.83
C VAL A 19 -8.54 -6.83 -6.75
N ASP A 20 -8.15 -6.77 -5.47
CA ASP A 20 -9.00 -7.25 -4.37
C ASP A 20 -9.93 -6.15 -3.83
N LEU A 21 -9.44 -4.90 -3.79
CA LEU A 21 -10.14 -3.78 -3.14
C LEU A 21 -10.49 -2.63 -4.09
N GLY A 22 -10.05 -2.68 -5.35
CA GLY A 22 -10.37 -1.68 -6.37
C GLY A 22 -9.48 -0.42 -6.37
N PHE A 23 -8.41 -0.37 -5.57
CA PHE A 23 -7.48 0.76 -5.52
C PHE A 23 -6.46 0.68 -6.65
N CYS A 24 -6.87 1.09 -7.85
CA CYS A 24 -6.03 1.07 -9.04
C CYS A 24 -5.41 2.44 -9.26
N LEU A 25 -4.42 2.76 -8.42
CA LEU A 25 -3.76 4.06 -8.39
C LEU A 25 -3.25 4.47 -9.78
N PRO A 26 -3.18 5.78 -10.08
CA PRO A 26 -2.54 6.28 -11.29
C PRO A 26 -1.08 5.81 -11.41
N PRO A 27 -0.55 5.55 -12.62
CA PRO A 27 0.82 5.05 -12.79
C PRO A 27 1.90 5.93 -12.13
N GLN A 28 1.68 7.24 -12.10
CA GLN A 28 2.59 8.19 -11.46
C GLN A 28 2.63 8.00 -9.93
N GLU A 29 1.48 7.82 -9.29
CA GLU A 29 1.39 7.58 -7.85
C GLU A 29 1.92 6.19 -7.49
N GLN A 30 1.67 5.18 -8.33
CA GLN A 30 2.28 3.86 -8.16
C GLN A 30 3.81 3.94 -8.19
N GLN A 31 4.38 4.74 -9.09
CA GLN A 31 5.83 4.95 -9.15
C GLN A 31 6.34 5.66 -7.90
N HIS A 32 5.63 6.71 -7.45
CA HIS A 32 6.02 7.47 -6.27
C HIS A 32 6.05 6.58 -5.00
N LEU A 33 4.99 5.79 -4.77
CA LEU A 33 4.93 4.85 -3.64
C LEU A 33 5.99 3.74 -3.73
N GLN A 34 6.35 3.32 -4.94
CA GLN A 34 7.42 2.35 -5.18
C GLN A 34 8.82 2.91 -4.90
N GLU A 35 9.04 4.20 -5.12
CA GLU A 35 10.33 4.86 -4.93
C GLU A 35 10.52 5.37 -3.49
N ALA A 36 9.45 5.86 -2.88
CA ALA A 36 9.44 6.39 -1.52
C ALA A 36 8.25 5.81 -0.72
N PRO A 37 8.23 4.50 -0.42
CA PRO A 37 7.16 3.91 0.36
C PRO A 37 7.17 4.47 1.79
N PRO A 38 6.00 4.85 2.34
CA PRO A 38 5.87 5.16 3.76
C PRO A 38 6.33 3.99 4.64
N THR A 39 6.94 4.32 5.78
CA THR A 39 7.52 3.33 6.72
C THR A 39 6.49 2.62 7.59
N ASP A 40 5.28 3.18 7.67
CA ASP A 40 4.24 2.76 8.60
C ASP A 40 2.94 2.44 7.85
N ALA A 41 2.21 1.44 8.32
CA ALA A 41 1.03 0.93 7.62
C ALA A 41 -0.09 1.97 7.51
N ASP A 42 -0.27 2.80 8.54
CA ASP A 42 -1.25 3.89 8.53
C ASP A 42 -0.89 4.95 7.49
N GLY A 43 0.37 5.40 7.44
CA GLY A 43 0.82 6.39 6.46
C GLY A 43 0.75 5.87 5.02
N PHE A 44 1.06 4.60 4.80
CA PHE A 44 0.90 3.97 3.49
C PHE A 44 -0.57 3.85 3.08
N THR A 45 -1.44 3.50 4.04
CA THR A 45 -2.89 3.44 3.80
C THR A 45 -3.40 4.81 3.38
N ASP A 46 -3.06 5.87 4.11
CA ASP A 46 -3.51 7.22 3.79
C ASP A 46 -2.99 7.67 2.41
N ALA A 47 -1.72 7.39 2.10
CA ALA A 47 -1.15 7.70 0.78
C ALA A 47 -1.83 6.95 -0.37
N VAL A 48 -2.28 5.70 -0.16
CA VAL A 48 -3.08 4.95 -1.15
C VAL A 48 -4.43 5.61 -1.41
N PHE A 49 -5.10 6.08 -0.34
CA PHE A 49 -6.39 6.78 -0.47
C PHE A 49 -6.22 8.13 -1.17
N GLU A 50 -5.21 8.91 -0.80
CA GLU A 50 -4.89 10.19 -1.45
C GLU A 50 -4.56 9.99 -2.93
N ALA A 51 -3.75 8.99 -3.27
CA ALA A 51 -3.38 8.66 -4.65
C ALA A 51 -4.56 8.23 -5.53
N GLU A 52 -5.54 7.54 -4.94
CA GLU A 52 -6.80 7.17 -5.62
C GLU A 52 -7.77 8.37 -5.72
N GLY A 53 -7.52 9.46 -4.99
CA GLY A 53 -8.42 10.60 -4.89
C GLY A 53 -9.66 10.33 -4.03
N MET A 54 -9.55 9.39 -3.09
CA MET A 54 -10.63 9.04 -2.16
C MET A 54 -10.41 9.66 -0.79
N ASP A 55 -11.50 10.08 -0.12
CA ASP A 55 -11.43 10.55 1.26
C ASP A 55 -11.46 9.36 2.24
N PRO A 56 -10.39 9.13 3.03
CA PRO A 56 -10.31 7.99 3.95
C PRO A 56 -11.31 8.08 5.12
N GLY A 57 -11.76 9.29 5.48
CA GLY A 57 -12.71 9.53 6.56
C GLY A 57 -14.14 9.12 6.21
N LEU A 58 -14.47 9.04 4.92
CA LEU A 58 -15.79 8.60 4.46
C LEU A 58 -15.90 7.06 4.31
N HIS A 59 -14.80 6.33 4.47
CA HIS A 59 -14.73 4.89 4.18
C HIS A 59 -13.97 4.09 5.25
N GLU A 60 -14.30 4.28 6.53
CA GLU A 60 -13.60 3.65 7.67
C GLU A 60 -13.43 2.13 7.54
N HIS A 61 -14.47 1.41 7.06
CA HIS A 61 -14.38 -0.04 6.89
C HIS A 61 -13.42 -0.44 5.77
N LEU A 62 -13.38 0.31 4.68
CA LEU A 62 -12.46 0.08 3.56
C LEU A 62 -11.03 0.44 3.97
N ARG A 63 -10.86 1.55 4.70
CA ARG A 63 -9.58 1.98 5.26
C ARG A 63 -8.96 0.90 6.14
N ARG A 64 -9.78 0.27 7.01
CA ARG A 64 -9.33 -0.85 7.84
C ARG A 64 -8.84 -2.04 6.99
N GLN A 65 -9.57 -2.42 5.94
CA GLN A 65 -9.18 -3.53 5.07
C GLN A 65 -7.87 -3.25 4.32
N VAL A 66 -7.71 -2.05 3.78
CA VAL A 66 -6.45 -1.63 3.14
C VAL A 66 -5.30 -1.69 4.15
N ARG A 67 -5.49 -1.10 5.33
CA ARG A 67 -4.48 -1.11 6.41
C ARG A 67 -4.06 -2.51 6.82
N GLU A 68 -5.00 -3.44 6.95
CA GLU A 68 -4.68 -4.84 7.28
C GLU A 68 -3.86 -5.53 6.19
N ARG A 69 -4.13 -5.23 4.92
CA ARG A 69 -3.36 -5.74 3.76
C ARG A 69 -1.94 -5.19 3.77
N VAL A 70 -1.79 -3.88 4.01
CA VAL A 70 -0.52 -3.18 4.10
C VAL A 70 0.31 -3.67 5.29
N ASP A 71 -0.26 -3.73 6.50
CA ASP A 71 0.43 -4.18 7.72
C ASP A 71 0.95 -5.61 7.59
N ARG A 72 0.17 -6.50 6.96
CA ARG A 72 0.63 -7.87 6.65
C ARG A 72 1.86 -7.88 5.75
N HIS A 73 1.91 -7.03 4.72
CA HIS A 73 3.04 -6.92 3.82
C HIS A 73 4.27 -6.32 4.53
N MET A 74 4.08 -5.26 5.30
CA MET A 74 5.17 -4.59 6.03
C MET A 74 5.80 -5.44 7.12
N ARG A 75 5.02 -6.26 7.84
CA ARG A 75 5.57 -7.27 8.78
C ARG A 75 6.42 -8.33 8.08
N GLY A 76 6.20 -8.57 6.79
CA GLY A 76 7.04 -9.42 5.95
C GLY A 76 8.34 -8.76 5.47
N TRP A 77 8.45 -7.41 5.54
CA TRP A 77 9.64 -6.65 5.14
C TRP A 77 10.66 -6.54 6.27
N GLY A 78 10.20 -6.54 7.52
CA GLY A 78 11.03 -6.58 8.73
C GLY A 78 11.50 -7.98 9.08
N GLY A 79 12.36 -8.58 8.25
CA GLY A 79 13.09 -9.79 8.63
C GLY A 79 14.33 -9.46 9.47
N SER A 80 14.21 -9.59 10.80
CA SER A 80 15.23 -9.60 11.87
C SER A 80 16.33 -8.52 11.90
#